data_AF-A0A376FQB9-F1
#
_entry.id   AF-A0A376FQB9-F1
#
_cell.length_a   1.000
_cell.length_b   1.000
_cell.length_c   1.000
_cell.angle_alpha   90.00
_cell.angle_beta   90.00
_cell.angle_gamma   90.00
#
_symmetry.space_group_name_H-M   'P 1'
#
loop_
_entity.id
_entity.type
_entity.pdbx_description
1 polymer ?
#
loop_
_entity_poly.entity_id
_entity_poly.type
_entity_poly.pdbx_seq_one_letter_code
_entity_poly.pdbx_strand_id
1 'polypeptide(L)' 'MSEAKPQDGSTVKGYRSLTETEIGAMNDLKAISRNFLAEIEMLSTNSEYDRRWLAIAKTDMQTACMAACRAVARPDADC' A
#
# COMPACT_ATOMS: atom_id res chain seq x y z
N MET A 1 -0.53 -16.79 -2.66
CA MET A 1 -0.53 -15.32 -2.69
C MET A 1 0.78 -14.89 -3.32
N SER A 2 0.76 -14.23 -4.47
CA SER A 2 2.01 -13.74 -5.09
C SER A 2 2.51 -12.56 -4.26
N GLU A 3 3.66 -12.68 -3.63
CA GLU A 3 4.27 -11.55 -2.93
C GLU A 3 4.61 -10.49 -3.97
N ALA A 4 4.02 -9.30 -3.83
CA ALA A 4 4.33 -8.18 -4.70
C ALA A 4 5.81 -7.81 -4.54
N LYS A 5 6.58 -7.96 -5.63
CA LYS A 5 8.01 -7.64 -5.66
C LYS A 5 8.24 -6.20 -5.16
N PRO A 6 9.27 -5.94 -4.33
CA PRO A 6 9.67 -4.59 -3.96
C PRO A 6 9.93 -3.72 -5.20
N GLN A 7 9.71 -2.42 -5.08
CA GLN A 7 10.01 -1.51 -6.18
C GLN A 7 11.53 -1.42 -6.38
N ASP A 8 11.99 -1.59 -7.61
CA ASP A 8 13.40 -1.71 -7.99
C ASP A 8 13.91 -0.52 -8.82
N GLY A 9 13.15 0.57 -8.86
CA GLY A 9 13.51 1.80 -9.56
C GLY A 9 13.19 1.82 -11.05
N SER A 10 12.54 0.78 -11.58
CA SER A 10 11.96 0.82 -12.92
C SER A 10 10.95 1.95 -13.07
N THR A 11 11.18 2.85 -14.03
CA THR A 11 10.27 3.94 -14.35
C THR A 11 8.97 3.36 -14.91
N VAL A 12 7.85 3.67 -14.26
CA VAL A 12 6.52 3.34 -14.78
C VAL A 12 6.18 4.38 -15.84
N LYS A 13 5.76 3.94 -17.04
CA LYS A 13 5.34 4.84 -18.13
C LYS A 13 4.27 5.82 -17.61
N GLY A 14 4.49 7.13 -17.78
CA GLY A 14 3.61 8.19 -17.26
C GLY A 14 3.95 8.70 -15.86
N TYR A 15 4.98 8.15 -15.22
CA TYR A 15 5.52 8.64 -13.95
C TYR A 15 6.97 9.09 -14.13
N ARG A 16 7.37 10.09 -13.35
CA ARG A 16 8.77 10.45 -13.19
C ARG A 16 9.57 9.29 -12.59
N SER A 17 10.88 9.31 -12.81
CA SER A 17 11.80 8.44 -12.09
C SER A 17 11.87 8.81 -10.61
N LEU A 18 11.93 7.78 -9.76
CA LEU A 18 12.05 7.93 -8.31
C LEU A 18 13.51 7.88 -7.90
N THR A 19 13.87 8.64 -6.87
CA THR A 19 15.17 8.49 -6.22
C THR A 19 15.19 7.23 -5.35
N GLU A 20 16.39 6.74 -4.99
CA GLU A 20 16.53 5.60 -4.07
C GLU A 20 15.82 5.85 -2.73
N THR A 21 15.87 7.08 -2.22
CA THR A 21 15.16 7.49 -1.01
C THR A 21 13.65 7.37 -1.17
N GLU A 22 13.10 7.79 -2.31
CA GLU A 22 11.66 7.70 -2.60
C GLU A 22 11.22 6.24 -2.81
N ILE A 23 12.06 5.40 -3.41
CA ILE A 23 11.83 3.96 -3.54
C ILE A 23 11.78 3.30 -2.16
N GLY A 24 12.72 3.63 -1.28
CA GLY A 24 12.73 3.18 0.12
C GLY A 24 11.42 3.54 0.82
N ALA A 25 11.03 4.81 0.76
CA ALA A 25 9.77 5.28 1.34
C ALA A 25 8.54 4.53 0.80
N MET A 26 8.46 4.27 -0.51
CA MET A 26 7.37 3.48 -1.09
C MET A 26 7.35 2.04 -0.58
N ASN A 27 8.52 1.41 -0.44
CA ASN A 27 8.62 0.03 0.05
C ASN A 27 8.22 -0.06 1.52
N ASP A 28 8.60 0.92 2.34
CA ASP A 28 8.21 1.01 3.75
C ASP A 28 6.70 1.19 3.91
N LEU A 29 6.09 2.11 3.16
CA LEU A 29 4.63 2.31 3.14
C LEU A 29 3.88 1.02 2.78
N LYS A 30 4.35 0.31 1.75
CA LYS A 30 3.77 -0.98 1.34
C LYS A 30 3.97 -2.06 2.41
N ALA A 31 5.10 -2.07 3.11
CA ALA A 31 5.36 -3.02 4.19
C ALA A 31 4.41 -2.80 5.37
N ILE A 32 4.22 -1.54 5.80
CA ILE A 32 3.26 -1.18 6.85
C ILE A 32 1.85 -1.63 6.46
N SER A 33 1.42 -1.34 5.22
CA SER A 33 0.11 -1.77 4.73
C SER A 33 -0.06 -3.28 4.74
N ARG A 34 0.94 -4.05 4.29
CA ARG A 34 0.87 -5.52 4.32
C ARG A 34 0.75 -6.05 5.74
N ASN A 35 1.54 -5.51 6.68
CA ASN A 35 1.51 -5.94 8.07
C ASN A 35 0.14 -5.67 8.71
N PHE A 36 -0.42 -4.48 8.49
CA PHE A 36 -1.75 -4.14 9.00
C PHE A 36 -2.84 -5.05 8.40
N LEU A 37 -2.80 -5.29 7.09
CA LEU A 37 -3.77 -6.16 6.43
C LEU A 37 -3.68 -7.62 6.90
N ALA A 38 -2.48 -8.12 7.18
CA ALA A 38 -2.29 -9.44 7.77
C ALA A 38 -2.95 -9.53 9.16
N GLU A 39 -2.84 -8.48 9.97
CA GLU A 39 -3.51 -8.41 11.28
C GLU A 39 -5.04 -8.41 11.13
N ILE A 40 -5.59 -7.64 10.18
CA ILE A 40 -7.04 -7.65 9.91
C ILE A 40 -7.52 -9.04 9.45
N GLU A 41 -6.72 -9.77 8.67
CA GLU A 41 -7.04 -11.13 8.26
C GLU A 41 -7.04 -12.10 9.45
N MET A 42 -6.09 -11.96 10.37
CA MET A 42 -6.08 -12.73 11.63
C MET A 42 -7.31 -12.42 12.50
N LEU A 43 -7.65 -11.15 12.67
CA LEU A 43 -8.85 -10.74 13.42
C LEU A 43 -10.14 -11.27 12.77
N SER A 44 -10.17 -11.38 11.44
CA SER A 44 -11.33 -11.88 10.70
C SER A 44 -11.63 -13.36 10.96
N THR A 45 -10.72 -14.10 11.62
CA THR A 45 -10.95 -15.50 12.03
C THR A 45 -11.87 -15.61 13.26
N ASN A 46 -11.99 -14.54 14.05
CA ASN A 46 -12.88 -14.50 15.21
C ASN A 46 -14.25 -13.95 14.82
N SER A 47 -15.30 -14.77 14.98
CA SER A 47 -16.68 -14.40 14.64
C SER A 47 -17.32 -13.37 15.58
N GLU A 48 -16.72 -13.12 16.76
CA GLU A 48 -17.21 -12.14 17.73
C GLU A 48 -16.95 -10.69 17.29
N TYR A 49 -16.01 -10.47 16.38
CA TYR A 49 -15.68 -9.14 15.89
C TYR A 49 -16.57 -8.71 14.74
N ASP A 50 -16.88 -7.41 14.68
CA ASP A 50 -17.73 -6.86 13.64
C ASP A 50 -17.03 -6.89 12.27
N ARG A 51 -17.49 -7.80 11.42
CA ARG A 51 -16.97 -8.03 10.07
C ARG A 51 -17.09 -6.80 9.17
N ARG A 52 -18.10 -5.95 9.38
CA ARG A 52 -18.29 -4.72 8.61
C ARG A 52 -17.15 -3.74 8.89
N TRP A 53 -16.79 -3.56 10.16
CA TRP A 53 -15.70 -2.66 10.54
C TRP A 53 -14.33 -3.19 10.14
N LEU A 54 -14.10 -4.51 10.20
CA LEU A 54 -12.88 -5.11 9.66
C LEU A 54 -12.75 -4.89 8.14
N ALA A 55 -13.85 -5.01 7.39
CA ALA A 55 -13.85 -4.73 5.96
C ALA A 55 -13.56 -3.25 5.65
N ILE A 56 -14.15 -2.33 6.41
CA ILE A 56 -13.88 -0.88 6.30
C ILE A 56 -12.39 -0.61 6.56
N ALA A 57 -11.84 -1.12 7.67
CA ALA A 57 -10.43 -0.93 8.02
C ALA A 57 -9.47 -1.44 6.93
N LYS A 58 -9.79 -2.59 6.31
CA LYS A 58 -9.05 -3.13 5.17
C LYS A 58 -9.04 -2.17 3.98
N THR A 59 -10.21 -1.68 3.56
CA THR A 59 -10.33 -0.76 2.43
C THR A 59 -9.66 0.59 2.73
N ASP A 60 -9.81 1.12 3.94
CA ASP A 60 -9.21 2.38 4.34
C ASP A 60 -7.69 2.30 4.37
N MET A 61 -7.11 1.20 4.89
CA MET A 61 -5.66 0.99 4.85
C MET A 61 -5.13 0.91 3.42
N GLN A 62 -5.82 0.19 2.53
CA GLN A 62 -5.45 0.12 1.11
C GLN A 62 -5.50 1.49 0.44
N THR A 63 -6.54 2.27 0.73
CA THR A 63 -6.72 3.64 0.22
C THR A 63 -5.63 4.58 0.75
N ALA A 64 -5.33 4.52 2.05
CA ALA A 64 -4.28 5.30 2.68
C ALA A 64 -2.90 4.96 2.09
N CYS A 65 -2.59 3.66 1.91
CA CYS A 65 -1.35 3.22 1.29
C CYS A 65 -1.21 3.75 -0.14
N MET A 66 -2.29 3.69 -0.93
CA MET A 66 -2.31 4.20 -2.30
C MET A 66 -2.09 5.72 -2.33
N ALA A 67 -2.81 6.46 -1.50
CA ALA A 67 -2.68 7.92 -1.40
C ALA A 67 -1.24 8.33 -1.00
N ALA A 68 -0.66 7.67 0.01
CA ALA A 68 0.72 7.93 0.43
C ALA A 68 1.74 7.58 -0.65
N CYS A 69 1.57 6.43 -1.33
CA CYS A 69 2.41 6.06 -2.47
C CYS A 69 2.33 7.08 -3.60
N ARG A 70 1.14 7.62 -3.90
CA ARG A 70 0.95 8.65 -4.93
C ARG A 70 1.60 9.97 -4.54
N ALA A 71 1.56 10.33 -3.25
CA ALA A 71 2.24 11.52 -2.72
C ALA A 71 3.77 11.42 -2.89
N VAL A 72 4.35 10.24 -2.72
CA VAL A 72 5.78 9.99 -3.01
C VAL A 72 6.01 10.01 -4.53
N ALA A 73 5.20 9.28 -5.29
CA ALA A 73 5.42 9.12 -6.72
C ALA A 73 5.32 10.44 -7.50
N ARG A 74 4.43 11.36 -7.08
CA ARG A 74 4.16 12.63 -7.77
C ARG A 74 4.02 12.42 -9.29
N PRO A 75 2.96 11.72 -9.75
CA PRO A 75 2.70 11.57 -11.18
C PRO A 75 2.63 12.93 -11.86
N ASP A 76 3.09 12.98 -13.12
CA ASP A 76 3.05 14.20 -13.92
C ASP A 76 1.59 14.56 -14.27
N ALA A 77 1.34 15.84 -14.55
CA ALA A 77 0.00 16.40 -14.73
C ALA A 77 -0.80 15.78 -15.91
N ASP A 78 -0.13 15.05 -16.81
CA ASP A 78 -0.74 14.35 -17.93
C ASP A 78 -1.35 12.98 -17.56
N CYS A 79 -1.44 12.63 -16.25
CA CYS A 79 -1.94 11.34 -15.75
C CYS A 79 -2.92 11.43 -14.56
#